data_AF-Q97KL5-F1
#
_entry.id   AF-Q97KL5-F1
#
_cell.length_a   1.000
_cell.length_b   1.000
_cell.length_c   1.000
_cell.angle_alpha   90.00
_cell.angle_beta   90.00
_cell.angle_gamma   90.00
#
_symmetry.space_group_name_H-M   'P 1'
#
loop_
_entity.id
_entity.type
_entity.pdbx_description
1 polymer ?
#
loop_
_entity_poly.entity_id
_entity_poly.type
_entity_poly.pdbx_seq_one_letter_code
_entity_poly.pdbx_strand_id
1 'polypeptide(L)'
;MVSGVYTRNVSREVKNPKKRKHIFYRYISQNIFLIISLVIFVVLVIGITFSIVANNTGTKKVFGEIGFEFTILGILIGCFMSIFGSIWYKKKIRMIQDNEHIRNYSRIIKADIERTSRLFENKRFTFIKISSVTILKNWIEAFSSISSKLTRDELQQLFDYYCQIDKLLDYEVRINKHLEVMQCSALKDYPYMKEYNELIKSFTIEVNILFKIDTTSLKKKLKLLCS
;
A
#
# COMPACT_ATOMS: atom_id res chain seq x y z
N MET A 1 12.40 -18.52 32.63
CA MET A 1 12.95 -17.15 32.67
C MET A 1 12.85 -16.58 31.27
N VAL A 2 12.12 -15.54 30.89
CA VAL A 2 11.34 -14.48 31.57
C VAL A 2 10.04 -14.30 30.77
N SER A 3 8.91 -14.26 31.47
CA SER A 3 7.59 -13.94 30.94
C SER A 3 7.49 -12.43 30.73
N GLY A 4 7.47 -11.99 29.47
CA GLY A 4 7.20 -10.60 29.09
C GLY A 4 5.70 -10.37 28.97
N VAL A 5 5.03 -10.21 30.11
CA VAL A 5 3.64 -9.79 30.22
C VAL A 5 3.50 -8.37 29.64
N TYR A 6 2.94 -8.27 28.45
CA TYR A 6 2.54 -6.98 27.87
C TYR A 6 1.32 -6.46 28.63
N THR A 7 1.56 -5.55 29.57
CA THR A 7 0.51 -4.75 30.22
C THR A 7 -0.07 -3.76 29.21
N ARG A 8 -1.35 -3.97 28.93
CA ARG A 8 -2.19 -3.14 28.06
C ARG A 8 -2.60 -1.88 28.83
N ASN A 9 -1.77 -0.85 28.79
CA ASN A 9 -2.20 0.48 29.23
C ASN A 9 -3.15 1.07 28.18
N VAL A 10 -4.45 1.01 28.48
CA VAL A 10 -5.50 1.79 27.81
C VAL A 10 -5.27 3.26 28.17
N SER A 11 -4.41 3.93 27.42
CA SER A 11 -4.26 5.38 27.50
C SER A 11 -5.50 6.03 26.89
N ARG A 12 -6.31 6.66 27.74
CA ARG A 12 -7.40 7.56 27.37
C ARG A 12 -6.96 8.49 26.24
N GLU A 13 -7.76 8.55 25.17
CA GLU A 13 -7.56 9.48 24.06
C GLU A 13 -7.68 10.94 24.55
N VAL A 14 -6.55 11.53 24.93
CA VAL A 14 -6.41 12.98 24.96
C VAL A 14 -6.29 13.43 23.50
N LYS A 15 -7.37 14.01 22.94
CA LYS A 15 -7.38 14.65 21.62
C LYS A 15 -6.36 15.79 21.60
N ASN A 16 -5.14 15.46 21.22
CA ASN A 16 -3.98 16.34 21.27
C ASN A 16 -4.07 17.38 20.12
N PRO A 17 -4.11 18.70 20.38
CA PRO A 17 -4.24 19.75 19.35
C PRO A 17 -3.07 19.79 18.35
N LYS A 18 -1.95 19.13 18.67
CA LYS A 18 -0.79 18.98 17.78
C LYS A 18 -1.10 18.15 16.51
N LYS A 19 -2.07 17.23 16.55
CA LYS A 19 -2.42 16.37 15.40
C LYS A 19 -3.12 17.14 14.26
N ARG A 20 -3.90 18.19 14.59
CA ARG A 20 -4.55 19.06 13.58
C ARG A 20 -3.55 19.95 12.83
N LYS A 21 -2.54 20.50 13.53
CA LYS A 21 -1.49 21.33 12.92
C LYS A 21 -0.68 20.55 11.87
N HIS A 22 -0.39 19.27 12.14
CA HIS A 22 0.39 18.44 11.22
C HIS A 22 -0.38 18.08 9.92
N ILE A 23 -1.71 17.95 9.99
CA ILE A 23 -2.56 17.72 8.81
C ILE A 23 -2.65 19.00 7.96
N PHE A 24 -2.83 20.15 8.60
CA PHE A 24 -2.92 21.44 7.92
C PHE A 24 -1.59 21.81 7.21
N TYR A 25 -0.45 21.57 7.89
CA TYR A 25 0.87 21.81 7.31
C TYR A 25 1.16 20.90 6.10
N ARG A 26 0.72 19.64 6.15
CA ARG A 26 0.85 18.69 5.03
C ARG A 26 -0.06 19.06 3.86
N TYR A 27 -1.25 19.61 4.12
CA TYR A 27 -2.15 20.11 3.08
C TYR A 27 -1.63 21.37 2.41
N ILE A 28 -1.07 22.30 3.19
CA ILE A 28 -0.41 23.49 2.67
C ILE A 28 0.80 23.07 1.85
N SER A 29 1.71 22.23 2.37
CA SER A 29 2.94 21.87 1.64
C SER A 29 2.69 21.14 0.32
N GLN A 30 1.66 20.30 0.24
CA GLN A 30 1.27 19.64 -1.01
C GLN A 30 0.67 20.60 -2.04
N ASN A 31 0.16 21.75 -1.62
CA ASN A 31 -0.50 22.74 -2.47
C ASN A 31 0.20 24.11 -2.47
N ILE A 32 1.43 24.23 -1.92
CA ILE A 32 2.18 25.50 -1.85
C ILE A 32 2.26 26.14 -3.23
N PHE A 33 2.52 25.35 -4.27
CA PHE A 33 2.59 25.84 -5.64
C PHE A 33 1.26 26.42 -6.14
N LEU A 34 0.14 25.77 -5.82
CA LEU A 34 -1.20 26.26 -6.15
C LEU A 34 -1.54 27.55 -5.38
N ILE A 35 -1.19 27.60 -4.09
CA ILE A 35 -1.42 28.78 -3.24
C ILE A 35 -0.60 29.97 -3.75
N ILE A 36 0.69 29.77 -4.03
CA ILE A 36 1.58 30.81 -4.56
C ILE A 36 1.09 31.27 -5.94
N SER A 37 0.74 30.34 -6.84
CA SER A 37 0.21 30.68 -8.16
C SER A 37 -1.09 31.48 -8.08
N LEU A 38 -1.97 31.16 -7.12
CA LEU A 38 -3.23 31.87 -6.91
C LEU A 38 -3.01 33.26 -6.31
N VAL A 39 -2.06 33.40 -5.38
CA VAL A 39 -1.69 34.71 -4.80
C VAL A 39 -1.09 35.61 -5.89
N ILE A 40 -0.17 35.10 -6.72
CA ILE A 40 0.41 35.85 -7.83
C ILE A 40 -0.68 36.27 -8.82
N PHE A 41 -1.62 35.38 -9.13
CA PHE A 41 -2.74 35.69 -10.01
C PHE A 41 -3.64 36.80 -9.45
N VAL A 42 -3.99 36.74 -8.17
CA VAL A 42 -4.81 37.78 -7.50
C VAL A 42 -4.07 39.13 -7.51
N VAL A 43 -2.78 39.14 -7.21
CA VAL A 43 -1.96 40.38 -7.24
C VAL A 43 -1.91 40.97 -8.65
N LEU A 44 -1.74 40.14 -9.68
CA LEU A 44 -1.75 40.60 -11.08
C LEU A 44 -3.11 41.17 -11.49
N VAL A 45 -4.21 40.51 -11.12
CA VAL A 45 -5.56 41.00 -11.43
C VAL A 45 -5.84 42.34 -10.74
N ILE A 46 -5.46 42.49 -9.46
CA ILE A 46 -5.61 43.76 -8.72
C ILE A 46 -4.74 44.87 -9.33
N GLY A 47 -3.50 44.56 -9.73
CA GLY A 47 -2.61 45.53 -10.37
C GLY A 47 -3.15 46.04 -11.72
N ILE A 48 -3.74 45.15 -12.52
CA ILE A 48 -4.36 45.50 -13.80
C ILE A 48 -5.62 46.33 -13.58
N THR A 49 -6.52 45.93 -12.66
CA THR A 49 -7.75 46.71 -12.38
C THR A 49 -7.45 48.08 -11.78
N PHE A 50 -6.43 48.20 -10.92
CA PHE A 50 -6.00 49.48 -10.39
C PHE A 50 -5.42 50.41 -11.47
N SER A 51 -4.65 49.86 -12.41
CA SER A 51 -4.11 50.62 -13.56
C SER A 51 -5.21 51.14 -14.47
N ILE A 52 -6.25 50.34 -14.73
CA ILE A 52 -7.45 50.74 -15.49
C ILE A 52 -8.17 51.92 -14.82
N VAL A 53 -8.36 51.85 -13.50
CA VAL A 53 -9.08 52.89 -12.74
C VAL A 53 -8.27 54.20 -12.68
N ALA A 54 -6.95 54.11 -12.52
CA ALA A 54 -6.08 55.29 -12.45
C ALA A 54 -5.97 56.03 -13.80
N ASN A 55 -5.87 55.31 -14.92
CA ASN A 55 -5.69 55.89 -16.26
C ASN A 55 -6.96 56.51 -16.86
N ASN A 56 -8.15 56.16 -16.37
CA ASN A 56 -9.43 56.72 -16.85
C ASN A 56 -9.68 58.20 -16.46
N THR A 57 -8.73 58.87 -15.80
CA THR A 57 -8.81 60.30 -15.48
C THR A 57 -8.42 61.23 -16.64
N GLY A 58 -7.85 60.68 -17.73
CA GLY A 58 -7.46 61.45 -18.92
C GLY A 58 -8.11 60.91 -20.20
N THR A 59 -8.97 61.71 -20.83
CA THR A 59 -9.66 61.38 -22.08
C THR A 59 -8.71 61.38 -23.28
N LYS A 60 -8.06 60.25 -23.60
CA LYS A 60 -7.58 59.93 -24.97
C LYS A 60 -7.14 58.46 -25.08
N LYS A 61 -7.66 57.76 -26.11
CA LYS A 61 -7.35 56.38 -26.56
C LYS A 61 -7.83 55.20 -25.69
N VAL A 62 -9.04 55.32 -25.16
CA VAL A 62 -9.69 54.35 -24.25
C VAL A 62 -9.92 52.95 -24.87
N PHE A 63 -10.13 52.79 -26.18
CA PHE A 63 -10.52 51.49 -26.75
C PHE A 63 -9.38 50.50 -27.02
N GLY A 64 -8.17 50.98 -27.32
CA GLY A 64 -7.03 50.12 -27.66
C GLY A 64 -6.31 49.55 -26.44
N GLU A 65 -6.14 50.38 -25.40
CA GLU A 65 -5.45 50.00 -24.16
C GLU A 65 -6.30 49.02 -23.33
N ILE A 66 -7.60 49.28 -23.20
CA ILE A 66 -8.52 48.38 -22.49
C ILE A 66 -8.59 47.01 -23.17
N GLY A 67 -8.63 46.96 -24.51
CA GLY A 67 -8.66 45.70 -25.26
C GLY A 67 -7.38 44.85 -25.05
N PHE A 68 -6.23 45.51 -24.96
CA PHE A 68 -4.94 44.84 -24.70
C PHE A 68 -4.88 44.25 -23.28
N GLU A 69 -5.36 44.98 -22.26
CA GLU A 69 -5.41 44.51 -20.88
C GLU A 69 -6.35 43.32 -20.69
N PHE A 70 -7.53 43.34 -21.32
CA PHE A 70 -8.43 42.17 -21.32
C PHE A 70 -7.81 40.96 -22.02
N THR A 71 -7.03 41.17 -23.09
CA THR A 71 -6.32 40.10 -23.79
C THR A 71 -5.25 39.47 -22.89
N ILE A 72 -4.46 40.28 -22.18
CA ILE A 72 -3.48 39.80 -21.19
C ILE A 72 -4.19 39.02 -20.07
N LEU A 73 -5.30 39.53 -19.56
CA LEU A 73 -6.07 38.88 -18.50
C LEU A 73 -6.64 37.53 -18.96
N GLY A 74 -7.13 37.45 -20.21
CA GLY A 74 -7.56 36.20 -20.84
C GLY A 74 -6.43 35.18 -20.98
N ILE A 75 -5.24 35.61 -21.40
CA ILE A 75 -4.04 34.75 -21.49
C ILE A 75 -3.65 34.22 -20.10
N LEU A 76 -3.65 35.08 -19.07
CA LEU A 76 -3.33 34.70 -17.70
C LEU A 76 -4.33 33.67 -17.13
N ILE A 77 -5.64 33.88 -17.35
CA ILE A 77 -6.67 32.91 -16.96
C ILE A 77 -6.47 31.58 -17.70
N GLY A 78 -6.19 31.62 -19.01
CA GLY A 78 -5.93 30.42 -19.80
C GLY A 78 -4.73 29.62 -19.29
N CYS A 79 -3.62 30.31 -18.98
CA CYS A 79 -2.43 29.69 -18.38
C CYS A 79 -2.74 29.07 -17.01
N PHE A 80 -3.49 29.77 -16.15
CA PHE A 80 -3.89 29.25 -14.84
C PHE A 80 -4.76 27.99 -14.96
N MET A 81 -5.77 28.01 -15.82
CA MET A 81 -6.65 26.86 -16.05
C MET A 81 -5.89 25.65 -16.62
N SER A 82 -4.91 25.89 -17.50
CA SER A 82 -4.05 24.82 -18.05
C SER A 82 -3.17 24.17 -16.97
N ILE A 83 -2.53 24.97 -16.11
CA ILE A 83 -1.72 24.46 -14.99
C ILE A 83 -2.59 23.68 -14.01
N PHE A 84 -3.75 24.23 -13.63
CA PHE A 84 -4.68 23.58 -12.72
C PHE A 84 -5.20 22.25 -13.30
N GLY A 85 -5.61 22.25 -14.56
CA GLY A 85 -6.06 21.07 -15.29
C GLY A 85 -4.99 19.97 -15.32
N SER A 86 -3.73 20.34 -15.62
CA SER A 86 -2.60 19.40 -15.64
C SER A 86 -2.34 18.77 -14.27
N ILE A 87 -2.33 19.56 -13.20
CA ILE A 87 -2.12 19.07 -11.83
C ILE A 87 -3.26 18.13 -11.41
N TRP A 88 -4.51 18.55 -11.65
CA TRP A 88 -5.70 17.76 -11.32
C TRP A 88 -5.72 16.44 -12.10
N TYR A 89 -5.43 16.48 -13.40
CA TYR A 89 -5.37 15.31 -14.27
C TYR A 89 -4.28 14.33 -13.81
N LYS A 90 -3.06 14.83 -13.55
CA LYS A 90 -1.95 14.00 -13.04
C LYS A 90 -2.25 13.37 -11.68
N LYS A 91 -2.99 14.06 -10.82
CA LYS A 91 -3.45 13.51 -9.53
C LYS A 91 -4.52 12.45 -9.74
N LYS A 92 -5.47 12.67 -10.64
CA LYS A 92 -6.55 11.73 -10.97
C LYS A 92 -6.01 10.45 -11.59
N ILE A 93 -5.09 10.53 -12.56
CA ILE A 93 -4.43 9.34 -13.14
C ILE A 93 -3.69 8.56 -12.06
N ARG A 94 -2.87 9.22 -11.22
CA ARG A 94 -2.15 8.53 -10.14
C ARG A 94 -3.09 7.78 -9.22
N MET A 95 -4.21 8.39 -8.81
CA MET A 95 -5.21 7.70 -8.00
C MET A 95 -5.83 6.49 -8.70
N ILE A 96 -6.11 6.57 -9.99
CA ILE A 96 -6.65 5.44 -10.78
C ILE A 96 -5.62 4.31 -10.83
N GLN A 97 -4.37 4.64 -11.17
CA GLN A 97 -3.27 3.68 -11.26
C GLN A 97 -3.00 3.02 -9.90
N ASP A 98 -2.93 3.78 -8.81
CA ASP A 98 -2.75 3.26 -7.45
C ASP A 98 -3.89 2.31 -7.07
N ASN A 99 -5.14 2.68 -7.37
CA ASN A 99 -6.29 1.81 -7.11
C ASN A 99 -6.24 0.51 -7.92
N GLU A 100 -5.78 0.56 -9.17
CA GLU A 100 -5.59 -0.62 -10.01
C GLU A 100 -4.48 -1.54 -9.46
N HIS A 101 -3.35 -0.97 -9.05
CA HIS A 101 -2.28 -1.73 -8.38
C HIS A 101 -2.77 -2.38 -7.09
N ILE A 102 -3.49 -1.64 -6.23
CA ILE A 102 -4.08 -2.16 -5.00
C ILE A 102 -5.04 -3.31 -5.30
N ARG A 103 -5.89 -3.16 -6.31
CA ARG A 103 -6.85 -4.20 -6.72
C ARG A 103 -6.13 -5.46 -7.21
N ASN A 104 -5.09 -5.30 -8.02
CA ASN A 104 -4.30 -6.41 -8.55
C ASN A 104 -3.56 -7.16 -7.42
N TYR A 105 -2.87 -6.45 -6.53
CA TYR A 105 -2.22 -7.07 -5.37
C TYR A 105 -3.22 -7.73 -4.41
N SER A 106 -4.38 -7.12 -4.21
CA SER A 106 -5.44 -7.71 -3.37
C SER A 106 -5.95 -9.03 -3.94
N ARG A 107 -6.08 -9.14 -5.28
CA ARG A 107 -6.45 -10.39 -5.95
C ARG A 107 -5.39 -11.46 -5.79
N ILE A 108 -4.12 -11.10 -5.93
CA ILE A 108 -3.00 -12.03 -5.79
C ILE A 108 -2.92 -12.56 -4.36
N ILE A 109 -2.93 -11.67 -3.35
CA ILE A 109 -2.88 -12.07 -1.94
C ILE A 109 -4.08 -12.96 -1.58
N LYS A 110 -5.28 -12.61 -2.05
CA LYS A 110 -6.46 -13.44 -1.85
C LYS A 110 -6.27 -14.84 -2.46
N ALA A 111 -5.78 -14.92 -3.69
CA ALA A 111 -5.52 -16.19 -4.37
C ALA A 111 -4.45 -17.02 -3.66
N ASP A 112 -3.40 -16.38 -3.13
CA ASP A 112 -2.34 -17.05 -2.37
C ASP A 112 -2.87 -17.62 -1.05
N ILE A 113 -3.65 -16.83 -0.28
CA ILE A 113 -4.29 -17.30 0.95
C ILE A 113 -5.20 -18.50 0.68
N GLU A 114 -6.00 -18.43 -0.39
CA GLU A 114 -6.92 -19.50 -0.77
C GLU A 114 -6.17 -20.75 -1.26
N ARG A 115 -5.15 -20.59 -2.10
CA ARG A 115 -4.32 -21.69 -2.58
C ARG A 115 -3.63 -22.40 -1.42
N THR A 116 -3.03 -21.63 -0.52
CA THR A 116 -2.31 -22.16 0.65
C THR A 116 -3.26 -22.90 1.58
N SER A 117 -4.46 -22.36 1.82
CA SER A 117 -5.50 -23.06 2.58
C SER A 117 -5.77 -24.43 1.97
N ARG A 118 -6.04 -24.51 0.66
CA ARG A 118 -6.29 -25.79 -0.04
C ARG A 118 -5.07 -26.73 -0.06
N LEU A 119 -3.85 -26.17 -0.12
CA LEU A 119 -2.63 -26.97 -0.18
C LEU A 119 -2.37 -27.72 1.12
N PHE A 120 -2.66 -27.09 2.26
CA PHE A 120 -2.35 -27.64 3.58
C PHE A 120 -3.56 -28.19 4.34
N GLU A 121 -4.77 -27.95 3.85
CA GLU A 121 -5.99 -28.47 4.45
C GLU A 121 -6.01 -30.00 4.44
N ASN A 122 -6.09 -30.59 5.63
CA ASN A 122 -6.25 -32.02 5.88
C ASN A 122 -5.19 -32.96 5.27
N LYS A 123 -3.99 -32.46 4.93
CA LYS A 123 -2.91 -33.30 4.39
C LYS A 123 -2.00 -33.88 5.46
N ARG A 124 -1.63 -35.16 5.29
CA ARG A 124 -0.50 -35.78 5.96
C ARG A 124 0.72 -35.65 5.05
N PHE A 125 1.77 -34.96 5.52
CA PHE A 125 2.96 -34.64 4.71
C PHE A 125 4.04 -35.74 4.69
N THR A 126 3.72 -36.94 5.19
CA THR A 126 4.68 -38.04 5.28
C THR A 126 5.01 -38.59 3.88
N PHE A 127 6.29 -38.50 3.49
CA PHE A 127 6.85 -39.12 2.27
C PHE A 127 6.24 -38.62 0.95
N ILE A 128 5.80 -37.37 0.92
CA ILE A 128 5.29 -36.73 -0.29
C ILE A 128 6.07 -35.43 -0.49
N LYS A 129 6.55 -35.19 -1.72
CA LYS A 129 7.18 -33.91 -2.08
C LYS A 129 6.21 -32.78 -1.74
N ILE A 130 6.64 -31.86 -0.89
CA ILE A 130 5.80 -30.72 -0.52
C ILE A 130 5.71 -29.84 -1.77
N SER A 131 4.48 -29.60 -2.22
CA SER A 131 4.21 -28.76 -3.39
C SER A 131 4.65 -27.33 -3.09
N SER A 132 5.32 -26.70 -4.06
CA SER A 132 5.84 -25.34 -3.90
C SER A 132 4.77 -24.41 -3.37
N VAL A 133 5.02 -23.85 -2.19
CA VAL A 133 4.27 -22.70 -1.70
C VAL A 133 4.64 -21.54 -2.62
N THR A 134 3.88 -21.35 -3.69
CA THR A 134 4.07 -20.22 -4.58
C THR A 134 3.71 -18.95 -3.81
N ILE A 135 4.70 -18.36 -3.17
CA ILE A 135 4.61 -17.04 -2.56
C ILE A 135 4.68 -16.01 -3.68
N LEU A 136 3.90 -14.93 -3.54
CA LEU A 136 4.22 -13.67 -4.20
C LEU A 136 5.67 -13.26 -3.91
N LYS A 137 6.59 -13.47 -4.87
CA LYS A 137 8.05 -13.26 -4.75
C LYS A 137 8.45 -11.94 -4.07
N ASN A 138 7.64 -10.89 -4.20
CA ASN A 138 7.77 -9.61 -3.50
C ASN A 138 6.54 -9.29 -2.62
N TRP A 139 6.20 -10.14 -1.65
CA TRP A 139 5.04 -9.88 -0.78
C TRP A 139 5.16 -8.58 0.02
N ILE A 140 6.40 -8.10 0.26
CA ILE A 140 6.71 -6.79 0.85
C ILE A 140 6.23 -5.63 -0.04
N GLU A 141 6.35 -5.77 -1.37
CA GLU A 141 5.89 -4.75 -2.33
C GLU A 141 4.37 -4.69 -2.36
N ALA A 142 3.71 -5.85 -2.31
CA ALA A 142 2.25 -5.90 -2.17
C ALA A 142 1.79 -5.33 -0.84
N PHE A 143 2.49 -5.66 0.26
CA PHE A 143 2.23 -5.10 1.58
C PHE A 143 2.30 -3.58 1.55
N SER A 144 3.38 -3.00 1.00
CA SER A 144 3.53 -1.56 0.85
C SER A 144 2.37 -0.95 0.05
N SER A 145 2.05 -1.55 -1.09
CA SER A 145 0.98 -1.10 -1.99
C SER A 145 -0.40 -1.08 -1.32
N ILE A 146 -0.76 -2.12 -0.58
CA ILE A 146 -2.11 -2.23 0.04
C ILE A 146 -2.18 -1.65 1.45
N SER A 147 -1.05 -1.34 2.08
CA SER A 147 -0.98 -0.87 3.48
C SER A 147 -1.87 0.34 3.76
N SER A 148 -1.99 1.24 2.78
CA SER A 148 -2.82 2.45 2.88
C SER A 148 -4.32 2.17 3.00
N LYS A 149 -4.78 0.97 2.64
CA LYS A 149 -6.20 0.57 2.64
C LYS A 149 -6.57 -0.38 3.77
N LEU A 150 -5.57 -0.90 4.47
CA LEU A 150 -5.75 -1.82 5.58
C LEU A 150 -5.67 -1.09 6.92
N THR A 151 -6.43 -1.59 7.89
CA THR A 151 -6.30 -1.22 9.30
C THR A 151 -5.04 -1.85 9.90
N ARG A 152 -4.63 -1.38 11.08
CA ARG A 152 -3.48 -1.96 11.80
C ARG A 152 -3.65 -3.46 12.05
N ASP A 153 -4.85 -3.89 12.42
CA ASP A 153 -5.13 -5.29 12.72
C ASP A 153 -5.07 -6.14 11.44
N GLU A 154 -5.64 -5.68 10.33
CA GLU A 154 -5.54 -6.36 9.04
C GLU A 154 -4.10 -6.43 8.52
N LEU A 155 -3.29 -5.39 8.77
CA LEU A 155 -1.86 -5.41 8.45
C LEU A 155 -1.09 -6.43 9.29
N GLN A 156 -1.42 -6.53 10.58
CA GLN A 156 -0.81 -7.53 11.45
C GLN A 156 -1.16 -8.94 10.97
N GLN A 157 -2.43 -9.21 10.62
CA GLN A 157 -2.86 -10.50 10.07
C GLN A 157 -2.11 -10.86 8.79
N LEU A 158 -1.94 -9.89 7.89
CA LEU A 158 -1.21 -10.08 6.64
C LEU A 158 0.27 -10.39 6.89
N PHE A 159 0.89 -9.66 7.81
CA PHE A 159 2.29 -9.85 8.18
C PHE A 159 2.52 -11.20 8.86
N ASP A 160 1.69 -11.55 9.84
CA ASP A 160 1.76 -12.83 10.54
C ASP A 160 1.59 -14.00 9.57
N TYR A 161 0.64 -13.89 8.63
CA TYR A 161 0.43 -14.87 7.57
C TYR A 161 1.68 -15.06 6.71
N TYR A 162 2.23 -13.98 6.12
CA TYR A 162 3.39 -14.12 5.22
C TYR A 162 4.69 -14.50 5.96
N CYS A 163 4.87 -14.07 7.21
CA CYS A 163 5.98 -14.50 8.06
C CYS A 163 5.91 -16.01 8.34
N GLN A 164 4.72 -16.53 8.61
CA GLN A 164 4.51 -17.95 8.82
C GLN A 164 4.74 -18.76 7.55
N ILE A 165 4.33 -18.22 6.40
CA ILE A 165 4.56 -18.82 5.09
C ILE A 165 6.06 -18.88 4.74
N ASP A 166 6.84 -17.86 5.08
CA ASP A 166 8.28 -17.83 4.86
C ASP A 166 9.01 -18.94 5.63
N LYS A 167 8.61 -19.18 6.89
CA LYS A 167 9.11 -20.32 7.67
C LYS A 167 8.76 -21.65 7.01
N LEU A 168 7.52 -21.80 6.52
CA LEU A 168 7.07 -23.03 5.87
C LEU A 168 7.86 -23.32 4.58
N LEU A 169 8.28 -22.30 3.84
CA LEU A 169 9.17 -22.46 2.69
C LEU A 169 10.54 -23.00 3.08
N ASP A 170 11.14 -22.48 4.14
CA ASP A 170 12.45 -22.97 4.58
C ASP A 170 12.39 -24.44 4.98
N TYR A 171 11.30 -24.86 5.66
CA TYR A 171 11.05 -26.28 5.91
C TYR A 171 10.78 -27.07 4.62
N GLU A 172 10.01 -26.54 3.68
CA GLU A 172 9.75 -27.17 2.37
C GLU A 172 11.07 -27.51 1.66
N VAL A 173 11.97 -26.53 1.52
CA VAL A 173 13.26 -26.70 0.84
C VAL A 173 14.10 -27.78 1.51
N ARG A 174 14.19 -27.75 2.84
CA ARG A 174 14.95 -28.74 3.60
C ARG A 174 14.36 -30.14 3.45
N ILE A 175 13.05 -30.29 3.62
CA ILE A 175 12.34 -31.57 3.48
C ILE A 175 12.50 -32.13 2.06
N ASN A 176 12.30 -31.30 1.04
CA ASN A 176 12.43 -31.71 -0.34
C ASN A 176 13.87 -32.15 -0.67
N LYS A 177 14.89 -31.49 -0.10
CA LYS A 177 16.29 -31.93 -0.22
C LYS A 177 16.52 -33.31 0.42
N HIS A 178 15.97 -33.57 1.60
CA HIS A 178 16.05 -34.90 2.21
C HIS A 178 15.36 -35.96 1.33
N LEU A 179 14.19 -35.66 0.77
CA LEU A 179 13.46 -36.55 -0.12
C LEU A 179 14.23 -36.85 -1.42
N GLU A 180 14.91 -35.87 -2.00
CA GLU A 180 15.76 -36.06 -3.19
C GLU A 180 16.92 -37.02 -2.90
N VAL A 181 17.59 -36.88 -1.75
CA VAL A 181 18.66 -37.82 -1.35
C VAL A 181 18.09 -39.22 -1.09
N MET A 182 16.92 -39.32 -0.47
CA MET A 182 16.24 -40.60 -0.23
C MET A 182 15.86 -41.32 -1.52
N GLN A 183 15.57 -40.61 -2.62
CA GLN A 183 15.28 -41.25 -3.92
C GLN A 183 16.47 -42.06 -4.46
N CYS A 184 17.71 -41.74 -4.04
CA CYS A 184 18.93 -42.39 -4.49
C CYS A 184 19.39 -43.54 -3.57
N SER A 185 18.66 -43.86 -2.49
CA SER A 185 19.08 -44.85 -1.48
C SER A 185 17.90 -45.64 -0.92
N ALA A 186 18.13 -46.87 -0.44
CA ALA A 186 17.08 -47.60 0.26
C ALA A 186 16.75 -46.89 1.59
N LEU A 187 15.46 -46.77 1.94
CA LEU A 187 15.00 -46.03 3.12
C LEU A 187 15.68 -46.47 4.44
N LYS A 188 16.06 -47.75 4.54
CA LYS A 188 16.71 -48.34 5.72
C LYS A 188 18.14 -47.84 5.92
N ASP A 189 18.79 -47.41 4.85
CA ASP A 189 20.21 -47.02 4.84
C ASP A 189 20.39 -45.50 4.94
N TYR A 190 19.29 -44.75 5.07
CA TYR A 190 19.33 -43.29 5.15
C TYR A 190 19.78 -42.81 6.53
N PRO A 191 20.98 -42.21 6.66
CA PRO A 191 21.60 -41.93 7.97
C PRO A 191 20.91 -40.77 8.73
N TYR A 192 20.16 -39.91 8.04
CA TYR A 192 19.52 -38.73 8.61
C TYR A 192 18.00 -38.89 8.84
N MET A 193 17.50 -40.12 8.99
CA MET A 193 16.05 -40.35 9.17
C MET A 193 15.46 -39.66 10.40
N LYS A 194 16.24 -39.54 11.48
CA LYS A 194 15.81 -38.83 12.69
C LYS A 194 15.59 -37.34 12.42
N GLU A 195 16.53 -36.70 11.74
CA GLU A 195 16.44 -35.28 11.36
C GLU A 195 15.25 -35.01 10.44
N TYR A 196 15.05 -35.85 9.42
CA TYR A 196 13.89 -35.74 8.54
C TYR A 196 12.56 -35.84 9.31
N ASN A 197 12.44 -36.78 10.24
CA ASN A 197 11.23 -36.93 11.05
C ASN A 197 10.99 -35.71 11.98
N GLU A 198 12.04 -35.10 12.51
CA GLU A 198 11.95 -33.87 13.29
C GLU A 198 11.52 -32.69 12.40
N LEU A 199 12.07 -32.56 11.19
CA LEU A 199 11.65 -31.54 10.23
C LEU A 199 10.18 -31.66 9.85
N ILE A 200 9.68 -32.87 9.57
CA ILE A 200 8.27 -33.12 9.25
C ILE A 200 7.36 -32.76 10.44
N LYS A 201 7.78 -33.09 11.68
CA LYS A 201 7.03 -32.71 12.88
C LYS A 201 6.97 -31.18 13.04
N SER A 202 8.10 -30.50 12.90
CA SER A 202 8.18 -29.04 12.97
C SER A 202 7.34 -28.39 11.87
N PHE A 203 7.44 -28.85 10.63
CA PHE A 203 6.60 -28.40 9.53
C PHE A 203 5.11 -28.54 9.84
N THR A 204 4.70 -29.69 10.38
CA THR A 204 3.30 -29.94 10.76
C THR A 204 2.83 -28.97 11.86
N ILE A 205 3.68 -28.66 12.84
CA ILE A 205 3.39 -27.67 13.88
C ILE A 205 3.19 -26.28 13.26
N GLU A 206 4.08 -25.86 12.36
CA GLU A 206 4.01 -24.56 11.70
C GLU A 206 2.79 -24.44 10.77
N VAL A 207 2.38 -25.52 10.11
CA VAL A 207 1.11 -25.56 9.35
C VAL A 207 -0.08 -25.38 10.31
N ASN A 208 -0.08 -26.03 11.47
CA ASN A 208 -1.14 -25.84 12.46
C ASN A 208 -1.18 -24.42 13.01
N ILE A 209 -0.03 -23.77 13.18
CA ILE A 209 0.04 -22.35 13.58
C ILE A 209 -0.56 -21.47 12.50
N LEU A 210 -0.22 -21.71 11.22
CA LEU A 210 -0.78 -20.96 10.08
C LEU A 210 -2.32 -20.98 10.07
N PHE A 211 -2.93 -22.14 10.33
CA PHE A 211 -4.40 -22.26 10.37
C PHE A 211 -5.05 -21.62 11.61
N LYS A 212 -4.29 -21.34 12.67
CA LYS A 212 -4.76 -20.60 13.85
C LYS A 212 -4.71 -19.08 13.66
N ILE A 213 -4.03 -18.58 12.63
CA ILE A 213 -4.00 -17.13 12.34
C ILE A 213 -5.39 -16.71 11.87
N ASP A 214 -6.02 -15.80 12.62
CA ASP A 214 -7.29 -15.21 12.21
C ASP A 214 -7.08 -14.33 10.98
N THR A 215 -7.46 -14.84 9.81
CA THR A 215 -7.42 -14.12 8.54
C THR A 215 -8.80 -13.65 8.10
N THR A 216 -9.83 -13.73 8.95
CA THR A 216 -11.22 -13.47 8.54
C THR A 216 -11.47 -12.03 8.15
N SER A 217 -10.96 -11.08 8.95
CA SER A 217 -11.05 -9.64 8.68
C SER A 217 -10.31 -9.29 7.40
N LEU A 218 -9.05 -9.72 7.29
CA LEU A 218 -8.23 -9.55 6.09
C LEU A 218 -8.91 -10.11 4.83
N LYS A 219 -9.45 -11.34 4.87
CA LYS A 219 -10.16 -11.96 3.73
C LYS A 219 -11.37 -11.14 3.30
N LYS A 220 -12.17 -10.64 4.25
CA LYS A 220 -13.31 -9.75 3.95
C LYS A 220 -12.84 -8.46 3.29
N LYS A 221 -11.79 -7.83 3.83
CA LYS A 221 -11.23 -6.59 3.30
C LYS A 221 -10.66 -6.76 1.90
N LEU A 222 -9.89 -7.81 1.66
CA LEU A 222 -9.34 -8.14 0.34
C LEU A 222 -10.46 -8.35 -0.68
N LYS A 223 -11.57 -9.01 -0.30
CA LYS A 223 -12.73 -9.18 -1.18
C LYS A 223 -13.34 -7.83 -1.59
N LEU A 224 -13.44 -6.88 -0.67
CA LEU A 224 -13.93 -5.52 -0.95
C LEU A 224 -12.95 -4.70 -1.81
N LEU A 225 -11.64 -4.93 -1.67
CA LEU A 225 -10.65 -4.25 -2.51
C LEU A 225 -10.55 -4.86 -3.92
N CYS A 226 -11.06 -6.08 -4.12
CA CYS A 226 -11.10 -6.76 -5.41
C CYS A 226 -12.27 -6.33 -6.30
N SER A 227 -13.41 -5.96 -5.70
CA SER A 227 -14.61 -5.50 -6.40
C SER A 227 -14.36 -4.14 -7.04
#